data_AF-A0A1M6M8W6-F1
#
_entry.id   AF-A0A1M6M8W6-F1
#
_cell.length_a   1.000
_cell.length_b   1.000
_cell.length_c   1.000
_cell.angle_alpha   90.00
_cell.angle_beta   90.00
_cell.angle_gamma   90.00
#
_symmetry.space_group_name_H-M   'P 1'
#
loop_
_entity.id
_entity.type
_entity.pdbx_description
1 polymer ?
#
loop_
_entity_poly.entity_id
_entity_poly.type
_entity_poly.pdbx_seq_one_letter_code
_entity_poly.pdbx_strand_id
1 'polypeptide(L)'
;MKITYFGHSVFLIEEKGFKGIIDPFISGNVHCDARVDDFTDLTHIFITHGHGDHIGDAVELAKKTGALVIANYEIVNYLSTKGLANLHAMHIGGRYSFDFGKVKMTNALHGSGIMDGDTMIYGGNPGGFVIEAGSKKVYHAGDTGLTMDMKLLEDEKIDVAMLPIGGNFTMDAEDAAKAAGFIKAGIVIPMHYDTFDVIKTDPVEFEDMVEGSVVIVMDPHETIELD
;
A
#
# COMPACT_ATOMS: atom_id res chain seq x y z
N MET A 1 -5.25 -4.80 -15.98
CA MET A 1 -5.15 -4.06 -14.70
C MET A 1 -4.27 -2.84 -14.88
N LYS A 2 -4.73 -1.67 -14.44
CA LYS A 2 -3.97 -0.42 -14.51
C LYS A 2 -3.52 -0.02 -13.10
N ILE A 3 -2.26 0.38 -12.97
CA ILE A 3 -1.64 0.79 -11.70
C ILE A 3 -1.04 2.18 -11.89
N THR A 4 -1.43 3.12 -11.03
CA THR A 4 -0.91 4.49 -11.02
C THR A 4 -0.23 4.75 -9.69
N TYR A 5 1.01 5.22 -9.73
CA TYR A 5 1.79 5.60 -8.55
C TYR A 5 1.63 7.09 -8.29
N PHE A 6 1.40 7.50 -7.04
CA PHE A 6 1.21 8.90 -6.66
C PHE A 6 2.31 9.42 -5.72
N GLY A 7 3.43 8.71 -5.62
CA GLY A 7 4.50 9.02 -4.69
C GLY A 7 4.31 8.38 -3.32
N HIS A 8 5.38 8.29 -2.54
CA HIS A 8 5.41 7.64 -1.22
C HIS A 8 4.92 6.19 -1.27
N SER A 9 3.81 5.86 -0.62
CA SER A 9 3.18 4.52 -0.66
C SER A 9 1.80 4.54 -1.34
N VAL A 10 1.51 5.59 -2.12
CA VAL A 10 0.18 5.81 -2.68
C VAL A 10 0.06 5.13 -4.04
N PHE A 11 -0.78 4.11 -4.13
CA PHE A 11 -1.09 3.43 -5.40
C PHE A 11 -2.58 3.38 -5.65
N LEU A 12 -2.97 3.70 -6.88
CA LEU A 12 -4.33 3.53 -7.39
C LEU A 12 -4.36 2.36 -8.36
N ILE A 13 -5.30 1.44 -8.15
CA ILE A 13 -5.45 0.22 -8.93
C ILE A 13 -6.83 0.19 -9.55
N GLU A 14 -6.87 0.03 -10.87
CA GLU A 14 -8.09 0.00 -11.67
C GLU A 14 -8.20 -1.33 -12.42
N GLU A 15 -9.31 -2.03 -12.23
CA GLU A 15 -9.67 -3.25 -12.97
C GLU A 15 -11.19 -3.41 -12.99
N LYS A 16 -11.82 -3.35 -14.17
CA LYS A 16 -13.27 -3.58 -14.41
C LYS A 16 -14.21 -3.37 -13.21
N GLY A 17 -14.58 -2.12 -12.94
CA GLY A 17 -15.51 -1.78 -11.86
C GLY A 17 -14.88 -1.69 -10.46
N PHE A 18 -13.63 -2.11 -10.31
CA PHE A 18 -12.78 -1.82 -9.16
C PHE A 18 -11.85 -0.65 -9.44
N LYS A 19 -11.80 0.29 -8.49
CA LYS A 19 -10.91 1.45 -8.44
C LYS A 19 -10.54 1.67 -6.98
N GLY A 20 -9.45 1.02 -6.57
CA GLY A 20 -8.99 0.99 -5.19
C GLY A 20 -7.74 1.83 -5.01
N ILE A 21 -7.73 2.73 -4.03
CA ILE A 21 -6.53 3.45 -3.61
C ILE A 21 -5.95 2.80 -2.35
N ILE A 22 -4.63 2.67 -2.28
CA ILE A 22 -3.90 2.13 -1.13
C ILE A 22 -3.15 3.29 -0.48
N ASP A 23 -3.23 3.37 0.86
CA ASP A 23 -2.52 4.32 1.71
C ASP A 23 -2.60 5.77 1.21
N PRO A 24 -3.80 6.39 1.20
CA PRO A 24 -4.06 7.63 0.46
C PRO A 24 -3.50 8.89 1.17
N PHE A 25 -2.17 8.98 1.29
CA PHE A 25 -1.46 10.19 1.69
C PHE A 25 -1.30 11.15 0.50
N ILE A 26 -2.33 11.98 0.30
CA ILE A 26 -2.39 12.95 -0.78
C ILE A 26 -1.96 14.32 -0.27
N SER A 27 -2.64 14.82 0.76
CA SER A 27 -2.37 16.13 1.36
C SER A 27 -1.06 16.10 2.15
N GLY A 28 -0.07 16.87 1.67
CA GLY A 28 1.25 16.97 2.31
C GLY A 28 2.31 16.04 1.71
N ASN A 29 1.93 15.19 0.76
CA ASN A 29 2.87 14.40 -0.02
C ASN A 29 3.50 15.28 -1.11
N VAL A 30 4.79 15.57 -0.98
CA VAL A 30 5.52 16.48 -1.88
C VAL A 30 5.67 15.95 -3.30
N HIS A 31 5.44 14.65 -3.51
CA HIS A 31 5.48 14.00 -4.82
C HIS A 31 4.08 13.85 -5.44
N CYS A 32 3.02 14.15 -4.69
CA CYS A 32 1.65 14.02 -5.14
C CYS A 32 1.07 15.37 -5.55
N ASP A 33 1.14 15.70 -6.84
CA ASP A 33 0.45 16.87 -7.42
C ASP A 33 -1.10 16.75 -7.49
N ALA A 34 -1.66 15.58 -7.14
CA ALA A 34 -3.11 15.38 -7.10
C ALA A 34 -3.70 15.98 -5.81
N ARG A 35 -4.99 16.32 -5.87
CA ARG A 35 -5.77 16.75 -4.72
C ARG A 35 -6.79 15.69 -4.36
N VAL A 36 -7.22 15.67 -3.10
CA VAL A 36 -8.36 14.85 -2.64
C VAL A 36 -9.58 15.02 -3.56
N ASP A 37 -9.79 16.24 -4.07
CA ASP A 37 -10.88 16.56 -4.97
C ASP A 37 -10.84 15.88 -6.34
N ASP A 38 -9.67 15.45 -6.80
CA ASP A 38 -9.50 14.78 -8.11
C ASP A 38 -10.00 13.33 -8.08
N PHE A 39 -10.20 12.76 -6.88
CA PHE A 39 -10.69 11.40 -6.68
C PHE A 39 -12.20 11.38 -6.43
N THR A 40 -12.99 11.23 -7.50
CA THR A 40 -14.45 11.32 -7.42
C THR A 40 -15.19 9.98 -7.47
N ASP A 41 -14.52 8.91 -7.88
CA ASP A 41 -15.13 7.62 -8.26
C ASP A 41 -14.41 6.40 -7.64
N LEU A 42 -13.68 6.61 -6.54
CA LEU A 42 -13.07 5.51 -5.78
C LEU A 42 -14.15 4.55 -5.28
N THR A 43 -13.90 3.25 -5.46
CA THR A 43 -14.78 2.21 -4.91
C THR A 43 -14.24 1.63 -3.61
N HIS A 44 -12.92 1.62 -3.44
CA HIS A 44 -12.25 1.05 -2.26
C HIS A 44 -11.09 1.91 -1.79
N ILE A 45 -10.84 1.91 -0.48
CA ILE A 45 -9.66 2.49 0.16
C ILE A 45 -9.03 1.40 1.02
N PHE A 46 -7.74 1.14 0.85
CA PHE A 46 -6.99 0.18 1.65
C PHE A 46 -6.00 0.92 2.53
N ILE A 47 -5.91 0.55 3.80
CA ILE A 47 -5.00 1.19 4.76
C ILE A 47 -4.15 0.11 5.42
N THR A 48 -2.86 0.15 5.17
CA THR A 48 -1.88 -0.84 5.65
C THR A 48 -1.65 -0.73 7.15
N HIS A 49 -1.54 0.51 7.65
CA HIS A 49 -1.33 0.83 9.05
C HIS A 49 -1.71 2.29 9.39
N GLY A 50 -1.66 2.63 10.67
CA GLY A 50 -2.23 3.87 11.20
C GLY A 50 -1.44 5.16 11.06
N HIS A 51 -0.19 5.14 10.57
CA HIS A 51 0.64 6.35 10.49
C HIS A 51 0.09 7.36 9.48
N GLY A 52 0.36 8.65 9.72
CA GLY A 52 -0.24 9.78 9.01
C GLY A 52 0.02 9.77 7.49
N ASP A 53 1.21 9.33 7.11
CA ASP A 53 1.70 9.16 5.74
C ASP A 53 1.15 7.91 5.04
N HIS A 54 0.23 7.17 5.69
CA HIS A 54 -0.52 6.07 5.08
C HIS A 54 -2.03 6.21 5.27
N ILE A 55 -2.50 6.45 6.49
CA ILE A 55 -3.93 6.69 6.74
C ILE A 55 -4.41 7.96 5.99
N GLY A 56 -3.54 8.97 5.90
CA GLY A 56 -3.69 10.16 5.07
C GLY A 56 -5.10 10.75 5.04
N ASP A 57 -5.60 10.96 3.82
CA ASP A 57 -6.88 11.58 3.52
C ASP A 57 -8.04 10.57 3.48
N ALA A 58 -7.86 9.35 4.01
CA ALA A 58 -8.84 8.26 3.89
C ALA A 58 -10.24 8.66 4.39
N VAL A 59 -10.34 9.44 5.48
CA VAL A 59 -11.63 9.89 6.01
C VAL A 59 -12.34 10.83 5.04
N GLU A 60 -11.62 11.76 4.43
CA GLU A 60 -12.19 12.73 3.50
C GLU A 60 -12.60 12.03 2.19
N LEU A 61 -11.71 11.22 1.64
CA LEU A 61 -11.98 10.42 0.44
C LEU A 61 -13.18 9.50 0.63
N ALA A 62 -13.25 8.76 1.74
CA ALA A 62 -14.37 7.84 2.01
C ALA A 62 -15.71 8.58 2.14
N LYS A 63 -15.73 9.77 2.75
CA LYS A 63 -16.96 10.59 2.83
C LYS A 63 -17.38 11.14 1.48
N LYS A 64 -16.41 11.53 0.64
CA LYS A 64 -16.64 12.11 -0.68
C LYS A 64 -17.16 11.08 -1.69
N THR A 65 -16.56 9.90 -1.72
CA THR A 65 -16.83 8.87 -2.74
C THR A 65 -17.79 7.79 -2.26
N GLY A 66 -17.94 7.61 -0.94
CA GLY A 66 -18.66 6.47 -0.37
C GLY A 66 -17.89 5.14 -0.47
N ALA A 67 -16.61 5.18 -0.83
CA ALA A 67 -15.75 4.00 -0.99
C ALA A 67 -15.76 3.12 0.27
N LEU A 68 -15.66 1.81 0.06
CA LEU A 68 -15.48 0.85 1.13
C LEU A 68 -14.05 0.94 1.67
N VAL A 69 -13.89 1.27 2.96
CA VAL A 69 -12.56 1.28 3.58
C VAL A 69 -12.24 -0.08 4.19
N ILE A 70 -11.10 -0.64 3.79
CA ILE A 70 -10.59 -1.95 4.23
C ILE A 70 -9.28 -1.72 4.99
N ALA A 71 -9.26 -2.13 6.25
CA ALA A 71 -8.10 -2.03 7.13
C ALA A 71 -8.17 -3.10 8.23
N ASN A 72 -7.21 -3.09 9.16
CA ASN A 72 -7.33 -3.92 10.36
C ASN A 72 -8.53 -3.47 11.25
N TYR A 73 -8.92 -4.34 12.17
CA TYR A 73 -10.05 -4.11 13.08
C TYR A 73 -9.95 -2.80 13.88
N GLU A 74 -8.78 -2.50 14.43
CA GLU A 74 -8.57 -1.31 15.26
C GLU A 74 -8.67 -0.01 14.45
N ILE A 75 -8.06 0.05 13.26
CA ILE A 75 -8.17 1.18 12.34
C ILE A 75 -9.63 1.37 11.92
N VAL A 76 -10.34 0.30 11.57
CA VAL A 76 -11.77 0.38 11.21
C VAL A 76 -12.61 0.94 12.36
N ASN A 77 -12.37 0.50 13.60
CA ASN A 77 -13.06 1.06 14.76
C ASN A 77 -12.76 2.55 14.95
N TYR A 78 -11.50 2.96 14.83
CA TYR A 78 -11.12 4.38 14.87
C TYR A 78 -11.86 5.18 13.78
N LEU A 79 -11.85 4.71 12.54
CA LEU A 79 -12.52 5.35 11.41
C LEU A 79 -14.04 5.43 11.58
N SER A 80 -14.65 4.43 12.21
CA SER A 80 -16.07 4.49 12.57
C SER A 80 -16.37 5.68 13.50
N THR A 81 -15.50 5.97 14.46
CA THR A 81 -15.65 7.16 15.33
C THR A 81 -15.54 8.48 14.57
N LYS A 82 -14.92 8.49 13.38
CA LYS A 82 -14.85 9.66 12.48
C LYS A 82 -16.08 9.81 11.58
N GLY A 83 -17.09 8.97 11.77
CA GLY A 83 -18.38 9.02 11.05
C GLY A 83 -18.40 8.26 9.73
N LEU A 84 -17.44 7.36 9.49
CA LEU A 84 -17.48 6.47 8.32
C LEU A 84 -18.43 5.28 8.59
N ALA A 85 -19.23 4.95 7.58
CA ALA A 85 -20.22 3.86 7.66
C ALA A 85 -19.89 2.66 6.76
N ASN A 86 -19.22 2.88 5.63
CA ASN A 86 -18.86 1.83 4.69
C ASN A 86 -17.46 1.30 5.01
N LEU A 87 -17.38 0.39 5.97
CA LEU A 87 -16.12 -0.12 6.53
C LEU A 87 -16.12 -1.65 6.53
N HIS A 88 -14.96 -2.24 6.28
CA HIS A 88 -14.75 -3.68 6.38
C HIS A 88 -13.44 -3.98 7.12
N ALA A 89 -13.58 -4.50 8.34
CA ALA A 89 -12.45 -4.92 9.15
C ALA A 89 -11.90 -6.26 8.68
N MET A 90 -10.59 -6.32 8.49
CA MET A 90 -9.81 -7.54 8.36
C MET A 90 -8.80 -7.63 9.51
N HIS A 91 -7.94 -8.65 9.49
CA HIS A 91 -6.72 -8.69 10.31
C HIS A 91 -5.67 -9.55 9.62
N ILE A 92 -4.46 -9.56 10.18
CA ILE A 92 -3.28 -10.20 9.59
C ILE A 92 -3.53 -11.68 9.27
N GLY A 93 -3.18 -12.08 8.05
CA GLY A 93 -3.40 -13.43 7.52
C GLY A 93 -4.83 -13.69 7.04
N GLY A 94 -5.78 -12.84 7.40
CA GLY A 94 -7.17 -12.93 6.98
C GLY A 94 -7.33 -12.70 5.48
N ARG A 95 -8.30 -13.40 4.88
CA ARG A 95 -8.61 -13.36 3.46
C ARG A 95 -10.12 -13.27 3.25
N TYR A 96 -10.55 -12.40 2.35
CA TYR A 96 -11.96 -12.18 2.06
C TYR A 96 -12.20 -11.98 0.56
N SER A 97 -13.33 -12.49 0.08
CA SER A 97 -13.77 -12.33 -1.32
C SER A 97 -14.80 -11.19 -1.40
N PHE A 98 -14.48 -10.17 -2.18
CA PHE A 98 -15.36 -9.07 -2.56
C PHE A 98 -15.87 -9.29 -3.99
N ASP A 99 -16.80 -8.46 -4.44
CA ASP A 99 -17.38 -8.56 -5.78
C ASP A 99 -16.33 -8.39 -6.90
N PHE A 100 -15.27 -7.62 -6.65
CA PHE A 100 -14.19 -7.39 -7.62
C PHE A 100 -13.10 -8.47 -7.61
N GLY A 101 -13.03 -9.30 -6.57
CA GLY A 101 -11.92 -10.23 -6.38
C GLY A 101 -11.64 -10.56 -4.93
N LYS A 102 -10.37 -10.74 -4.56
CA LYS A 102 -10.00 -11.27 -3.24
C LYS A 102 -8.88 -10.46 -2.62
N VAL A 103 -9.00 -10.20 -1.34
CA VAL A 103 -7.99 -9.46 -0.57
C VAL A 103 -7.48 -10.35 0.55
N LYS A 104 -6.17 -10.30 0.81
CA LYS A 104 -5.52 -10.87 1.98
C LYS A 104 -4.69 -9.79 2.65
N MET A 105 -4.86 -9.60 3.96
CA MET A 105 -3.94 -8.77 4.73
C MET A 105 -2.72 -9.64 5.12
N THR A 106 -1.53 -9.15 4.80
CA THR A 106 -0.25 -9.85 5.07
C THR A 106 0.41 -9.28 6.32
N ASN A 107 1.31 -10.03 6.94
CA ASN A 107 2.07 -9.54 8.07
C ASN A 107 3.12 -8.52 7.63
N ALA A 108 3.39 -7.52 8.48
CA ALA A 108 4.46 -6.54 8.33
C ALA A 108 5.17 -6.34 9.68
N LEU A 109 6.47 -6.02 9.64
CA LEU A 109 7.26 -5.68 10.83
C LEU A 109 7.40 -4.16 10.93
N HIS A 110 6.45 -3.50 11.59
CA HIS A 110 6.42 -2.03 11.77
C HIS A 110 5.57 -1.62 12.99
N GLY A 111 5.32 -0.32 13.16
CA GLY A 111 4.28 0.24 14.04
C GLY A 111 2.96 0.52 13.32
N SER A 112 1.89 0.76 14.08
CA SER A 112 0.58 1.19 13.54
C SER A 112 -0.11 2.15 14.53
N GLY A 113 0.61 3.21 14.92
CA GLY A 113 0.05 4.24 15.78
C GLY A 113 -0.80 5.23 14.96
N ILE A 114 -1.97 5.62 15.45
CA ILE A 114 -2.81 6.65 14.84
C ILE A 114 -2.66 7.92 15.67
N MET A 115 -2.12 8.98 15.07
CA MET A 115 -2.07 10.29 15.72
C MET A 115 -3.42 11.00 15.57
N ASP A 116 -4.09 11.29 16.69
CA ASP A 116 -5.35 12.05 16.73
C ASP A 116 -5.21 13.23 17.68
N GLY A 117 -5.01 14.42 17.10
CA GLY A 117 -4.52 15.58 17.85
C GLY A 117 -3.13 15.29 18.43
N ASP A 118 -3.00 15.43 19.75
CA ASP A 118 -1.75 15.14 20.48
C ASP A 118 -1.71 13.73 21.08
N THR A 119 -2.65 12.85 20.71
CA THR A 119 -2.77 11.50 21.29
C THR A 119 -2.34 10.44 20.29
N MET A 120 -1.43 9.56 20.73
CA MET A 120 -1.10 8.33 20.01
C MET A 120 -2.10 7.23 20.38
N ILE A 121 -2.96 6.86 19.43
CA ILE A 121 -3.96 5.80 19.55
C ILE A 121 -3.39 4.51 18.96
N TYR A 122 -3.66 3.37 19.61
CA TYR A 122 -3.30 2.06 19.05
C TYR A 122 -4.18 1.74 17.83
N GLY A 123 -3.55 1.58 16.66
CA GLY A 123 -4.18 1.23 15.39
C GLY A 123 -3.90 -0.22 14.98
N GLY A 124 -3.85 -1.16 15.92
CA GLY A 124 -3.62 -2.57 15.61
C GLY A 124 -2.17 -2.88 15.25
N ASN A 125 -1.96 -3.95 14.49
CA ASN A 125 -0.67 -4.27 13.88
C ASN A 125 -0.65 -3.81 12.42
N PRO A 126 0.53 -3.40 11.90
CA PRO A 126 0.70 -3.07 10.50
C PRO A 126 0.59 -4.34 9.64
N GLY A 127 0.29 -4.15 8.36
CA GLY A 127 0.30 -5.22 7.38
C GLY A 127 0.36 -4.71 5.95
N GLY A 128 0.70 -5.58 5.01
CA GLY A 128 0.51 -5.32 3.58
C GLY A 128 -0.81 -5.89 3.07
N PHE A 129 -1.07 -5.74 1.77
CA PHE A 129 -2.21 -6.38 1.09
C PHE A 129 -1.78 -7.16 -0.13
N VAL A 130 -2.27 -8.40 -0.26
CA VAL A 130 -2.38 -9.06 -1.56
C VAL A 130 -3.79 -8.80 -2.09
N ILE A 131 -3.89 -8.18 -3.26
CA ILE A 131 -5.16 -7.84 -3.91
C ILE A 131 -5.21 -8.57 -5.24
N GLU A 132 -6.16 -9.50 -5.36
CA GLU A 132 -6.51 -10.21 -6.57
C GLU A 132 -7.71 -9.49 -7.21
N ALA A 133 -7.54 -8.97 -8.42
CA ALA A 133 -8.62 -8.39 -9.21
C ALA A 133 -8.45 -8.80 -10.68
N GLY A 134 -9.53 -9.26 -11.31
CA GLY A 134 -9.44 -9.90 -12.63
C GLY A 134 -8.55 -11.15 -12.58
N SER A 135 -7.55 -11.23 -13.47
CA SER A 135 -6.57 -12.33 -13.53
C SER A 135 -5.25 -12.00 -12.84
N LYS A 136 -5.12 -10.84 -12.19
CA LYS A 136 -3.87 -10.33 -11.63
C LYS A 136 -3.89 -10.26 -10.12
N LYS A 137 -2.73 -10.47 -9.53
CA LYS A 137 -2.47 -10.28 -8.10
C LYS A 137 -1.36 -9.27 -7.90
N VAL A 138 -1.66 -8.26 -7.11
CA VAL A 138 -0.66 -7.30 -6.65
C VAL A 138 -0.39 -7.51 -5.17
N TYR A 139 0.82 -7.21 -4.74
CA TYR A 139 1.21 -7.15 -3.34
C TYR A 139 1.70 -5.75 -3.01
N HIS A 140 1.04 -5.08 -2.08
CA HIS A 140 1.53 -3.86 -1.48
C HIS A 140 2.07 -4.18 -0.10
N ALA A 141 3.37 -4.01 0.13
CA ALA A 141 3.98 -4.42 1.40
C ALA A 141 3.54 -3.57 2.61
N GLY A 142 3.07 -2.35 2.34
CA GLY A 142 3.01 -1.31 3.37
C GLY A 142 4.41 -0.98 3.87
N ASP A 143 4.47 -0.33 5.02
CA ASP A 143 5.74 -0.19 5.73
C ASP A 143 6.11 -1.46 6.45
N THR A 144 7.33 -1.93 6.22
CA THR A 144 7.86 -3.10 6.88
C THR A 144 9.38 -3.12 6.78
N GLY A 145 10.03 -3.72 7.78
CA GLY A 145 11.37 -4.30 7.63
C GLY A 145 11.33 -5.65 6.89
N LEU A 146 12.52 -6.18 6.57
CA LEU A 146 12.64 -7.52 5.98
C LEU A 146 12.12 -8.59 6.96
N THR A 147 11.24 -9.46 6.46
CA THR A 147 10.67 -10.55 7.26
C THR A 147 10.64 -11.87 6.50
N MET A 148 10.83 -12.97 7.22
CA MET A 148 10.76 -14.32 6.66
C MET A 148 9.36 -14.67 6.15
N ASP A 149 8.31 -14.02 6.65
CA ASP A 149 6.94 -14.24 6.20
C ASP A 149 6.73 -13.87 4.72
N MET A 150 7.57 -13.01 4.16
CA MET A 150 7.55 -12.67 2.73
C MET A 150 7.82 -13.90 1.84
N LYS A 151 8.53 -14.93 2.33
CA LYS A 151 8.69 -16.19 1.60
C LYS A 151 7.39 -16.94 1.35
N LEU A 152 6.38 -16.73 2.21
CA LEU A 152 5.06 -17.33 2.02
C LEU A 152 4.32 -16.73 0.81
N LEU A 153 4.80 -15.61 0.26
CA LEU A 153 4.20 -14.94 -0.89
C LEU A 153 4.64 -15.55 -2.22
N GLU A 154 5.71 -16.36 -2.27
CA GLU A 154 6.09 -17.11 -3.48
C GLU A 154 4.92 -17.98 -3.99
N ASP A 155 4.20 -18.63 -3.06
CA ASP A 155 3.04 -19.47 -3.38
C ASP A 155 1.81 -18.67 -3.85
N GLU A 156 1.76 -17.36 -3.57
CA GLU A 156 0.66 -16.49 -4.00
C GLU A 156 0.75 -16.18 -5.50
N LYS A 157 1.93 -16.33 -6.12
CA LYS A 157 2.21 -16.01 -7.53
C LYS A 157 1.84 -14.56 -7.85
N ILE A 158 2.49 -13.65 -7.15
CA ILE A 158 2.26 -12.21 -7.29
C ILE A 158 2.73 -11.73 -8.66
N ASP A 159 1.89 -11.01 -9.38
CA ASP A 159 2.26 -10.38 -10.65
C ASP A 159 3.11 -9.13 -10.41
N VAL A 160 2.71 -8.28 -9.45
CA VAL A 160 3.41 -7.02 -9.11
C VAL A 160 3.56 -6.88 -7.60
N ALA A 161 4.78 -6.66 -7.11
CA ALA A 161 5.07 -6.32 -5.72
C ALA A 161 5.55 -4.88 -5.58
N MET A 162 4.92 -4.10 -4.71
CA MET A 162 5.30 -2.73 -4.34
C MET A 162 6.02 -2.79 -2.99
N LEU A 163 7.32 -2.47 -2.97
CA LEU A 163 8.21 -2.68 -1.82
C LEU A 163 8.86 -1.36 -1.38
N PRO A 164 8.87 -1.03 -0.07
CA PRO A 164 9.52 0.17 0.42
C PRO A 164 11.05 0.03 0.36
N ILE A 165 11.75 1.09 -0.05
CA ILE A 165 13.23 1.08 -0.20
C ILE A 165 13.94 2.23 0.53
N GLY A 166 13.20 3.09 1.23
CA GLY A 166 13.72 4.33 1.80
C GLY A 166 14.63 4.19 3.03
N GLY A 167 14.78 2.99 3.59
CA GLY A 167 15.52 2.77 4.84
C GLY A 167 14.91 3.52 6.02
N ASN A 168 15.67 3.64 7.11
CA ASN A 168 15.34 4.30 8.38
C ASN A 168 14.05 3.78 9.08
N PHE A 169 12.88 3.96 8.47
CA PHE A 169 11.58 3.47 8.93
C PHE A 169 11.19 2.13 8.30
N THR A 170 11.68 1.84 7.09
CA THR A 170 11.36 0.63 6.32
C THR A 170 12.64 -0.13 5.92
N MET A 171 12.51 -1.18 5.09
CA MET A 171 13.65 -1.75 4.39
C MET A 171 14.45 -0.67 3.66
N ASP A 172 15.78 -0.82 3.67
CA ASP A 172 16.67 -0.17 2.71
C ASP A 172 16.66 -0.95 1.37
N ALA A 173 17.39 -0.46 0.37
CA ALA A 173 17.45 -1.08 -0.96
C ALA A 173 17.98 -2.53 -0.90
N GLU A 174 18.97 -2.83 -0.06
CA GLU A 174 19.54 -4.18 0.05
C GLU A 174 18.54 -5.19 0.62
N ASP A 175 17.84 -4.83 1.69
CA ASP A 175 16.84 -5.69 2.30
C ASP A 175 15.58 -5.81 1.43
N ALA A 176 15.20 -4.76 0.71
CA ALA A 176 14.12 -4.81 -0.27
C ALA A 176 14.46 -5.74 -1.45
N ALA A 177 15.72 -5.76 -1.92
CA ALA A 177 16.16 -6.68 -2.97
C ALA A 177 16.10 -8.14 -2.49
N LYS A 178 16.47 -8.41 -1.23
CA LYS A 178 16.29 -9.75 -0.61
C LYS A 178 14.80 -10.11 -0.50
N ALA A 179 13.95 -9.17 -0.12
CA ALA A 179 12.51 -9.36 -0.08
C ALA A 179 11.93 -9.70 -1.46
N ALA A 180 12.36 -8.99 -2.51
CA ALA A 180 12.00 -9.32 -3.89
C ALA A 180 12.35 -10.77 -4.25
N GLY A 181 13.56 -11.23 -3.88
CA GLY A 181 13.99 -12.62 -4.07
C GLY A 181 13.20 -13.66 -3.26
N PHE A 182 12.57 -13.26 -2.13
CA PHE A 182 11.67 -14.12 -1.36
C PHE A 182 10.28 -14.22 -1.99
N ILE A 183 9.77 -13.11 -2.51
CA ILE A 183 8.42 -13.00 -3.05
C ILE A 183 8.35 -13.55 -4.49
N LYS A 184 9.42 -13.34 -5.27
CA LYS A 184 9.54 -13.72 -6.68
C LYS A 184 8.35 -13.27 -7.52
N ALA A 185 7.96 -12.00 -7.34
CA ALA A 185 6.93 -11.39 -8.17
C ALA A 185 7.43 -11.23 -9.63
N GLY A 186 6.51 -11.18 -10.59
CA GLY A 186 6.86 -10.91 -11.99
C GLY A 186 7.51 -9.53 -12.16
N ILE A 187 6.91 -8.52 -11.54
CA ILE A 187 7.36 -7.13 -11.51
C ILE A 187 7.53 -6.69 -10.06
N VAL A 188 8.54 -5.85 -9.81
CA VAL A 188 8.74 -5.16 -8.54
C VAL A 188 8.80 -3.65 -8.78
N ILE A 189 8.08 -2.90 -7.96
CA ILE A 189 8.03 -1.44 -8.01
C ILE A 189 8.56 -0.92 -6.66
N PRO A 190 9.67 -0.16 -6.63
CA PRO A 190 10.12 0.49 -5.41
C PRO A 190 9.17 1.62 -5.01
N MET A 191 8.94 1.76 -3.70
CA MET A 191 8.09 2.82 -3.13
C MET A 191 8.69 3.34 -1.82
N HIS A 192 8.02 4.28 -1.15
CA HIS A 192 8.38 4.84 0.15
C HIS A 192 9.85 5.32 0.20
N TYR A 193 10.22 6.21 -0.72
CA TYR A 193 11.51 6.88 -0.76
C TYR A 193 11.38 8.33 -1.21
N ASP A 194 12.45 9.11 -1.02
CA ASP A 194 12.62 10.52 -1.45
C ASP A 194 11.57 11.53 -0.95
N THR A 195 10.56 11.09 -0.19
CA THR A 195 9.46 11.95 0.29
C THR A 195 9.92 12.87 1.41
N PHE A 196 10.82 12.37 2.26
CA PHE A 196 11.45 13.12 3.33
C PHE A 196 12.97 12.97 3.24
N ASP A 197 13.72 13.94 3.75
CA ASP A 197 15.19 13.92 3.69
C ASP A 197 15.81 12.64 4.29
N VAL A 198 15.17 12.06 5.32
CA VAL A 198 15.65 10.86 6.02
C VAL A 198 15.43 9.55 5.26
N ILE A 199 14.62 9.57 4.19
CA ILE A 199 14.34 8.38 3.36
C ILE A 199 14.80 8.56 1.90
N LYS A 200 15.77 9.45 1.66
CA LYS A 200 16.37 9.62 0.34
C LYS A 200 17.19 8.41 -0.05
N THR A 201 16.94 7.87 -1.24
CA THR A 201 17.64 6.68 -1.75
C THR A 201 17.66 6.69 -3.28
N ASP A 202 18.58 5.95 -3.89
CA ASP A 202 18.64 5.81 -5.35
C ASP A 202 17.88 4.55 -5.79
N PRO A 203 16.73 4.66 -6.48
CA PRO A 203 15.99 3.51 -6.96
C PRO A 203 16.74 2.72 -8.05
N VAL A 204 17.75 3.31 -8.71
CA VAL A 204 18.61 2.60 -9.68
C VAL A 204 19.52 1.61 -8.98
N GLU A 205 20.05 1.95 -7.80
CA GLU A 205 20.85 1.00 -7.00
C GLU A 205 19.99 -0.20 -6.58
N PHE A 206 18.73 0.03 -6.22
CA PHE A 206 17.78 -1.04 -5.94
C PHE A 206 17.52 -1.92 -7.19
N GLU A 207 17.30 -1.32 -8.35
CA GLU A 207 17.10 -2.05 -9.61
C GLU A 207 18.26 -3.00 -9.92
N ASP A 208 19.50 -2.53 -9.79
CA ASP A 208 20.71 -3.32 -10.05
C ASP A 208 20.88 -4.52 -9.08
N MET A 209 20.25 -4.49 -7.90
CA MET A 209 20.32 -5.55 -6.89
C MET A 209 19.25 -6.64 -7.06
N VAL A 210 18.16 -6.36 -7.77
CA VAL A 210 17.03 -7.29 -7.88
C VAL A 210 17.31 -8.36 -8.94
N GLU A 211 17.28 -9.62 -8.52
CA GLU A 211 17.40 -10.78 -9.41
C GLU A 211 16.06 -11.49 -9.59
N GLY A 212 15.75 -11.88 -10.84
CA GLY A 212 14.62 -12.76 -11.15
C GLY A 212 13.25 -12.07 -11.28
N SER A 213 13.18 -10.76 -11.06
CA SER A 213 12.00 -9.92 -11.28
C SER A 213 12.35 -8.76 -12.22
N VAL A 214 11.35 -8.27 -12.97
CA VAL A 214 11.50 -7.00 -13.70
C VAL A 214 11.28 -5.86 -12.71
N VAL A 215 12.21 -4.93 -12.60
CA VAL A 215 11.99 -3.71 -11.81
C VAL A 215 11.40 -2.62 -12.69
N ILE A 216 10.37 -1.93 -12.20
CA ILE A 216 9.83 -0.73 -12.84
C ILE A 216 9.90 0.39 -11.80
N VAL A 217 10.86 1.29 -11.97
CA VAL A 217 10.92 2.54 -11.21
C VAL A 217 9.91 3.49 -11.82
N MET A 218 8.86 3.82 -11.06
CA MET A 218 7.79 4.70 -11.52
C MET A 218 8.00 6.13 -11.04
N ASP A 219 7.83 7.09 -11.94
CA ASP A 219 7.68 8.49 -11.56
C ASP A 219 6.31 8.71 -10.89
N PRO A 220 6.16 9.68 -9.97
CA PRO A 220 4.85 10.06 -9.48
C PRO A 220 3.91 10.47 -10.64
N HIS A 221 2.66 10.02 -10.56
CA HIS A 221 1.60 10.08 -11.59
C HIS A 221 1.80 9.16 -12.79
N GLU A 222 2.90 8.40 -12.86
CA GLU A 222 3.07 7.41 -13.89
C GLU A 222 2.03 6.30 -13.74
N THR A 223 1.61 5.77 -14.89
CA THR A 223 0.69 4.66 -14.98
C THR A 223 1.30 3.55 -15.83
N ILE A 224 1.23 2.33 -15.32
CA ILE A 224 1.47 1.11 -16.10
C ILE A 224 0.17 0.33 -16.30
N GLU A 225 0.11 -0.40 -17.41
CA GLU A 225 -0.97 -1.33 -17.72
C GLU A 225 -0.41 -2.76 -17.79
N LEU A 226 -1.08 -3.68 -17.10
CA LEU A 226 -0.78 -5.10 -17.12
C LEU A 226 -1.80 -5.81 -18.02
N ASP A 227 -1.28 -6.52 -19.02
CA ASP A 227 -2.03 -7.41 -19.93
C ASP A 227 -2.69 -8.59 -19.22
#